data_AF-A0A8E2I7K7-F1
#
_entry.id   AF-A0A8E2I7K7-F1
#
_cell.length_a   1.000
_cell.length_b   1.000
_cell.length_c   1.000
_cell.angle_alpha   90.00
_cell.angle_beta   90.00
_cell.angle_gamma   90.00
#
_symmetry.space_group_name_H-M   'P 1'
#
loop_
_entity.id
_entity.type
_entity.pdbx_description
1 polymer ?
#
loop_
_entity_poly.entity_id
_entity_poly.type
_entity_poly.pdbx_seq_one_letter_code
_entity_poly.pdbx_strand_id
1 'polypeptide(L)'
;MNLTEKNRTTVGIYGQQYTIIGTESTSHIREVASIVDAKMREIRSNNPSLDTSKLAVLTAVNTVNEYLKLKEQYELLIKNFNN
;
A
#
# COMPACT_ATOMS: atom_id res chain seq x y z
N MET A 1 11.68 25.19 15.98
CA MET A 1 11.78 23.73 16.09
C MET A 1 10.77 23.13 15.12
N ASN A 2 11.20 22.52 14.01
CA ASN A 2 10.27 21.85 13.10
C ASN A 2 10.28 20.36 13.43
N LEU A 3 9.49 20.00 14.45
CA LEU A 3 9.13 18.60 14.68
C LEU A 3 8.16 18.27 13.56
N THR A 4 8.58 17.46 12.59
CA THR A 4 7.71 16.90 11.57
C THR A 4 6.46 16.34 12.26
N GLU A 5 5.32 17.04 12.11
CA GLU A 5 4.08 16.66 12.77
C GLU A 5 3.71 15.25 12.32
N LYS A 6 3.77 14.30 13.27
CA LYS A 6 3.41 12.91 13.02
C LYS A 6 1.91 12.78 13.24
N ASN A 7 1.20 12.47 12.16
CA ASN A 7 -0.20 12.12 12.20
C ASN A 7 -0.35 10.68 12.70
N ARG A 8 -1.23 10.49 13.68
CA ARG A 8 -1.63 9.17 14.18
C ARG A 8 -3.02 8.87 13.62
N THR A 9 -3.13 7.84 12.79
CA THR A 9 -4.38 7.46 12.14
C THR A 9 -4.68 5.99 12.39
N THR A 10 -5.88 5.67 12.87
CA THR A 10 -6.38 4.30 12.97
C THR A 10 -7.16 3.95 11.72
N VAL A 11 -6.85 2.80 11.12
CA VAL A 11 -7.48 2.28 9.90
C VAL A 11 -7.87 0.81 10.08
N GLY A 12 -8.88 0.36 9.35
CA GLY A 12 -9.27 -1.05 9.26
C GLY A 12 -8.72 -1.67 7.98
N ILE A 13 -8.02 -2.81 8.10
CA ILE A 13 -7.53 -3.60 6.97
C ILE A 13 -7.90 -5.05 7.22
N TYR A 14 -8.67 -5.65 6.32
CA TYR A 14 -9.10 -7.05 6.36
C TYR A 14 -9.73 -7.45 7.70
N GLY A 15 -10.60 -6.58 8.23
CA GLY A 15 -11.29 -6.79 9.51
C GLY A 15 -10.43 -6.57 10.76
N GLN A 16 -9.16 -6.19 10.61
CA GLN A 16 -8.25 -5.88 11.72
C GLN A 16 -7.98 -4.37 11.79
N GLN A 17 -7.86 -3.82 13.01
CA GLN A 17 -7.55 -2.41 13.20
C GLN A 17 -6.05 -2.20 13.38
N TYR A 18 -5.50 -1.22 12.67
CA TYR A 18 -4.09 -0.83 12.74
C TYR A 18 -3.97 0.67 13.03
N THR A 19 -3.07 1.03 13.94
CA THR A 19 -2.69 2.42 14.18
C THR A 19 -1.41 2.72 13.44
N ILE A 20 -1.48 3.62 12.46
CA ILE A 20 -0.33 4.05 11.64
C ILE A 20 0.09 5.45 12.11
N ILE A 21 1.40 5.61 12.33
CA ILE A 21 2.02 6.88 12.72
C ILE A 21 2.98 7.29 11.60
N GLY A 22 2.74 8.44 10.97
CA GLY A 22 3.55 8.90 9.84
C GLY A 22 3.42 10.40 9.62
N THR A 23 4.21 10.93 8.70
CA THR A 23 4.16 12.34 8.28
C THR A 23 3.06 12.60 7.24
N GLU A 24 2.52 11.53 6.65
CA GLU A 24 1.46 11.60 5.66
C GLU A 24 0.14 12.10 6.26
N SER A 25 -0.69 12.68 5.40
CA SER A 25 -2.04 13.12 5.80
C SER A 25 -2.92 11.93 6.19
N THR A 26 -3.85 12.15 7.13
CA THR A 26 -4.84 11.14 7.52
C THR A 26 -5.67 10.64 6.33
N SER A 27 -5.99 11.50 5.36
CA SER A 27 -6.69 11.10 4.14
C SER A 27 -5.87 10.12 3.30
N HIS A 28 -4.58 10.42 3.09
CA HIS A 28 -3.69 9.55 2.33
C HIS A 28 -3.54 8.17 3.00
N ILE A 29 -3.36 8.14 4.33
CA ILE A 29 -3.28 6.87 5.06
C ILE A 29 -4.56 6.04 4.95
N ARG A 30 -5.74 6.67 4.99
CA ARG A 30 -7.02 5.98 4.79
C ARG A 30 -7.17 5.42 3.38
N GLU A 31 -6.75 6.18 2.37
CA GLU A 31 -6.74 5.75 0.98
C GLU A 31 -5.84 4.52 0.79
N VAL A 32 -4.59 4.58 1.28
CA VAL A 32 -3.66 3.45 1.25
C VAL A 32 -4.26 2.22 1.93
N ALA A 33 -4.86 2.38 3.11
CA ALA A 33 -5.50 1.27 3.83
C ALA A 33 -6.68 0.67 3.04
N SER A 34 -7.50 1.51 2.40
CA SER A 34 -8.62 1.07 1.55
C SER A 34 -8.15 0.26 0.34
N ILE A 35 -7.05 0.68 -0.29
CA ILE A 35 -6.46 -0.03 -1.43
C ILE A 35 -5.92 -1.39 -0.99
N VAL A 36 -5.22 -1.45 0.15
CA VAL A 36 -4.71 -2.71 0.70
C VAL A 36 -5.85 -3.67 1.06
N ASP A 37 -6.91 -3.19 1.71
CA ASP A 37 -8.09 -4.01 2.04
C ASP A 37 -8.76 -4.59 0.79
N ALA A 38 -8.97 -3.76 -0.24
CA ALA A 38 -9.53 -4.21 -1.51
C ALA A 38 -8.66 -5.30 -2.17
N LYS A 39 -7.34 -5.10 -2.20
CA LYS A 39 -6.40 -6.05 -2.81
C LYS A 39 -6.32 -7.37 -2.04
N MET A 40 -6.36 -7.33 -0.71
CA MET A 40 -6.46 -8.54 0.11
C MET A 40 -7.75 -9.31 -0.17
N ARG A 41 -8.89 -8.62 -0.33
CA ARG A 41 -10.17 -9.28 -0.67
C ARG A 41 -10.16 -9.90 -2.06
N GLU A 42 -9.56 -9.23 -3.04
CA GLU A 42 -9.40 -9.73 -4.41
C GLU A 42 -8.51 -10.98 -4.46
N ILE A 43 -7.37 -10.98 -3.76
CA ILE A 43 -6.49 -12.14 -3.73
C ILE A 43 -7.19 -13.31 -3.02
N ARG A 44 -7.98 -13.03 -1.96
CA ARG A 44 -8.74 -14.05 -1.24
C ARG A 44 -9.87 -14.65 -2.07
N SER A 45 -10.58 -13.87 -2.88
CA SER A 45 -11.65 -14.41 -3.74
C SER A 45 -11.09 -15.39 -4.78
N ASN A 46 -9.88 -15.13 -5.28
CA ASN A 46 -9.18 -16.02 -6.20
C ASN A 46 -8.52 -17.23 -5.51
N ASN A 47 -8.19 -17.13 -4.21
CA ASN A 47 -7.48 -18.16 -3.45
C ASN A 47 -8.10 -18.37 -2.05
N PRO A 48 -9.26 -19.05 -1.95
CA PRO A 48 -10.05 -19.11 -0.72
C PRO A 48 -9.36 -19.81 0.47
N SER A 49 -8.41 -20.70 0.19
CA SER A 49 -7.68 -21.54 1.16
C SER A 49 -6.49 -20.85 1.82
N LEU A 50 -6.14 -19.62 1.42
CA LEU A 50 -5.03 -18.90 2.01
C LEU A 50 -5.37 -18.42 3.42
N ASP A 51 -4.46 -18.68 4.36
CA ASP A 51 -4.47 -18.04 5.66
C ASP A 51 -4.15 -16.53 5.54
N THR A 52 -4.63 -15.74 6.50
CA THR A 52 -4.53 -14.27 6.47
C THR A 52 -3.08 -13.77 6.42
N SER A 53 -2.14 -14.48 7.04
CA SER A 53 -0.73 -14.10 7.03
C SER A 53 -0.12 -14.27 5.64
N LYS A 54 -0.33 -15.41 4.98
CA LYS A 54 0.11 -15.61 3.59
C LYS A 54 -0.57 -14.64 2.63
N LEU A 55 -1.85 -14.36 2.84
CA LEU A 55 -2.59 -13.36 2.08
C LEU A 55 -1.96 -11.97 2.19
N ALA A 56 -1.60 -11.55 3.40
CA ALA A 56 -0.95 -10.26 3.64
C ALA A 56 0.43 -10.18 2.96
N VAL A 57 1.25 -11.24 3.07
CA VAL A 57 2.56 -11.32 2.40
C VAL A 57 2.41 -11.28 0.88
N LEU A 58 1.46 -12.04 0.31
CA LEU A 58 1.21 -12.05 -1.13
C LEU A 58 0.73 -10.68 -1.63
N THR A 59 -0.11 -10.01 -0.85
CA THR A 59 -0.55 -8.64 -1.13
C THR A 59 0.63 -7.69 -1.15
N ALA A 60 1.53 -7.76 -0.16
CA ALA A 60 2.73 -6.93 -0.11
C ALA A 60 3.65 -7.19 -1.32
N VAL A 61 3.91 -8.46 -1.66
CA VAL A 61 4.73 -8.83 -2.83
C VAL A 61 4.13 -8.28 -4.13
N ASN A 62 2.82 -8.44 -4.33
CA ASN A 62 2.15 -7.95 -5.53
C ASN A 62 2.20 -6.42 -5.64
N THR A 63 1.97 -5.70 -4.54
CA THR A 63 2.02 -4.23 -4.52
C THR A 63 3.44 -3.70 -4.75
N VAL A 64 4.46 -4.32 -4.15
CA VAL A 64 5.85 -3.90 -4.37
C VAL A 64 6.27 -4.16 -5.82
N ASN A 65 5.86 -5.28 -6.42
CA ASN A 65 6.12 -5.57 -7.82
C ASN A 65 5.50 -4.52 -8.77
N GLU A 66 4.25 -4.13 -8.53
CA GLU A 66 3.60 -3.06 -9.29
C GLU A 66 4.32 -1.72 -9.14
N TYR A 67 4.72 -1.38 -7.91
CA TYR A 67 5.52 -0.17 -7.66
C TYR A 67 6.85 -0.19 -8.42
N LEU A 68 7.56 -1.31 -8.43
CA LEU A 68 8.83 -1.44 -9.16
C LEU A 68 8.63 -1.27 -10.67
N LYS A 69 7.59 -1.88 -11.25
CA LYS A 69 7.25 -1.69 -12.67
C LYS A 69 6.89 -0.24 -12.99
N LEU A 70 6.12 0.42 -12.12
CA LEU A 70 5.76 1.83 -12.29
C LEU A 70 7.01 2.72 -12.22
N LYS A 71 7.91 2.44 -11.29
CA LYS A 71 9.17 3.16 -11.14
C LYS A 71 10.05 3.00 -12.40
N GLU A 72 10.17 1.78 -12.92
CA GLU A 72 10.93 1.52 -14.16
C GLU A 72 10.33 2.29 -15.36
N GLN A 73 9.01 2.27 -15.52
CA GLN A 73 8.33 3.04 -16.57
C GLN A 73 8.55 4.55 -16.42
N TYR A 74 8.51 5.07 -15.19
CA TYR A 74 8.77 6.47 -14.90
C TYR A 74 10.22 6.87 -15.23
N GLU A 75 11.20 6.04 -14.89
CA GLU A 75 12.60 6.26 -15.23
C GLU A 75 12.85 6.25 -16.75
N LEU A 76 12.23 5.31 -17.48
CA LEU A 76 12.27 5.28 -18.94
C LEU A 76 11.65 6.54 -19.56
N LEU A 77 10.53 7.01 -19.00
CA LEU A 77 9.86 8.21 -19.46
C LEU A 77 10.75 9.45 -19.30
N ILE A 78 11.35 9.63 -18.12
CA ILE A 78 12.30 10.73 -17.87
C ILE A 78 13.48 10.67 -18.85
N LYS A 79 14.03 9.46 -19.09
CA LYS A 79 15.14 9.29 -20.02
C LYS A 79 14.77 9.72 -21.43
N ASN A 80 13.55 9.42 -21.89
CA ASN A 80 13.07 9.79 -23.21
C ASN A 80 12.78 11.29 -23.35
N PHE A 81 12.42 12.00 -22.27
CA PHE A 81 12.20 13.45 -22.29
C PHE A 81 13.51 14.26 -22.25
N ASN A 82 14.59 13.69 -21.71
CA ASN A 82 15.89 14.35 -21.58
C ASN A 82 16.83 14.07 -22.77
N ASN A 83 16.33 13.45 -23.84
CA ASN A 83 17.06 13.02 -25.03
C ASN A 83 16.38 13.57 -26.28
#